data_AF-A0A950CZY0-F1
#
_entry.id   AF-A0A950CZY0-F1
#
_cell.length_a   1.000
_cell.length_b   1.000
_cell.length_c   1.000
_cell.angle_alpha   90.00
_cell.angle_beta   90.00
_cell.angle_gamma   90.00
#
_symmetry.space_group_name_H-M   'P 1'
#
loop_
_entity.id
_entity.type
_entity.pdbx_description
1 polymer ?
#
loop_
_entity_poly.entity_id
_entity_poly.type
_entity_poly.pdbx_seq_one_letter_code
_entity_poly.pdbx_strand_id
1 'polypeptide(L)'
;MQTRRSFLYAVGGGAPLILGAMNKSGSAKPVLGSGPYTYEVTHDWGDLPPQIKYGNTHGVCQDSQGRIYIHHTVNAASESSDT
;
A
#
# COMPACT_ATOMS: atom_id res chain seq x y z
N MET A 1 42.35 -31.21 -24.03
CA MET A 1 40.92 -31.01 -23.70
C MET A 1 40.84 -30.23 -22.40
N GLN A 2 40.49 -28.94 -22.48
CA GLN A 2 40.47 -28.03 -21.34
C GLN A 2 39.02 -27.93 -20.85
N THR A 3 38.76 -28.44 -19.65
CA THR A 3 37.40 -28.63 -19.12
C THR A 3 36.80 -27.32 -18.63
N ARG A 4 35.58 -27.00 -19.11
CA ARG A 4 34.80 -25.80 -18.83
C ARG A 4 34.26 -25.77 -17.38
N ARG A 5 35.12 -25.62 -16.37
CA ARG A 5 34.68 -25.62 -14.96
C ARG A 5 35.38 -24.57 -14.09
N SER A 6 35.72 -23.41 -14.64
CA SER A 6 36.10 -22.27 -13.80
C SER A 6 34.85 -21.51 -13.38
N PHE A 7 34.26 -21.92 -12.25
CA PHE A 7 33.30 -21.10 -11.52
C PHE A 7 34.11 -20.16 -10.62
N LEU A 8 34.33 -18.93 -11.08
CA LEU A 8 34.98 -17.90 -10.28
C LEU A 8 34.00 -17.43 -9.21
N TYR A 9 34.34 -17.73 -7.97
CA TYR A 9 33.80 -17.08 -6.78
C TYR A 9 34.58 -15.80 -6.47
N ALA A 10 33.88 -14.83 -5.89
CA ALA A 10 34.34 -13.55 -5.32
C ALA A 10 34.48 -12.41 -6.36
N VAL A 11 33.97 -11.19 -6.12
CA VAL A 11 34.15 -10.35 -4.92
C VAL A 11 32.99 -9.37 -4.73
N GLY A 12 32.42 -9.31 -3.52
CA GLY A 12 31.54 -8.22 -3.04
C GLY A 12 30.40 -8.69 -2.11
N GLY A 13 30.68 -8.94 -0.82
CA GLY A 13 29.68 -9.00 0.27
C GLY A 13 28.42 -9.84 0.02
N GLY A 14 28.54 -11.17 0.13
CA GLY A 14 27.45 -12.10 -0.13
C GLY A 14 26.33 -12.09 0.91
N ALA A 15 25.32 -11.24 0.71
CA ALA A 15 23.95 -11.69 0.92
C ALA A 15 23.47 -12.33 -0.39
N PRO A 16 22.72 -13.45 -0.37
CA PRO A 16 22.12 -13.95 -1.58
C PRO A 16 21.21 -12.85 -2.13
N LEU A 17 21.55 -12.31 -3.30
CA LEU A 17 20.65 -11.51 -4.13
C LEU A 17 19.56 -12.45 -4.65
N ILE A 18 18.67 -12.90 -3.76
CA ILE A 18 17.39 -13.44 -4.18
C ILE A 18 16.61 -12.23 -4.67
N LEU A 19 16.72 -11.98 -5.98
CA LEU A 19 15.98 -10.92 -6.67
C LEU A 19 14.49 -11.10 -6.32
N GLY A 20 13.93 -10.17 -5.54
CA GLY A 20 12.53 -10.22 -5.07
C GLY A 20 12.30 -10.71 -3.64
N ALA A 21 13.32 -11.13 -2.88
CA ALA A 21 13.14 -11.57 -1.48
C ALA A 21 12.86 -10.44 -0.48
N MET A 22 13.11 -9.18 -0.85
CA MET A 22 12.94 -8.02 0.03
C MET A 22 11.48 -7.77 0.47
N ASN A 23 10.50 -8.31 -0.26
CA ASN A 23 9.08 -8.11 0.02
C ASN A 23 8.35 -9.43 0.33
N LYS A 24 8.99 -10.34 1.06
CA LYS A 24 8.35 -11.61 1.48
C LYS A 24 7.36 -11.42 2.62
N SER A 25 7.58 -10.40 3.46
CA SER A 25 6.76 -10.06 4.62
C SER A 25 5.34 -9.62 4.26
N GLY A 26 5.12 -9.18 3.02
CA GLY A 26 3.86 -8.54 2.61
C GLY A 26 3.65 -7.16 3.23
N SER A 27 4.71 -6.54 3.76
CA SER A 27 4.64 -5.22 4.41
C SER A 27 4.69 -4.06 3.43
N ALA A 28 5.02 -4.28 2.16
CA ALA A 28 4.93 -3.23 1.16
C ALA A 28 3.47 -2.87 0.88
N LYS A 29 3.23 -1.60 0.57
CA LYS A 29 1.92 -1.15 0.12
C LYS A 29 1.53 -1.85 -1.18
N PRO A 30 0.23 -2.20 -1.35
CA PRO A 30 -0.21 -2.86 -2.57
C PRO A 30 -0.12 -1.89 -3.75
N VAL A 31 0.32 -2.42 -4.89
CA VAL A 31 0.35 -1.70 -6.17
C VAL A 31 -0.82 -2.17 -7.02
N LEU A 32 -1.64 -1.24 -7.47
CA LEU A 32 -2.78 -1.47 -8.35
C LEU A 32 -2.48 -1.00 -9.77
N GLY A 33 -3.22 -1.53 -10.74
CA GLY A 33 -3.08 -1.19 -12.15
C GLY A 33 -2.13 -2.11 -12.92
N SER A 34 -1.89 -1.80 -14.18
CA SER A 34 -1.02 -2.58 -15.07
C SER A 34 -0.44 -1.73 -16.21
N GLY A 35 0.63 -2.22 -16.82
CA GLY A 35 1.31 -1.52 -17.91
C GLY A 35 1.89 -0.17 -17.43
N PRO A 36 1.67 0.93 -18.17
CA PRO A 36 2.21 2.24 -17.80
C PRO A 36 1.57 2.89 -16.56
N TYR A 37 0.39 2.42 -16.15
CA TYR A 37 -0.38 3.05 -15.07
C TYR A 37 -0.46 2.12 -13.87
N THR A 38 0.44 2.35 -12.93
CA THR A 38 0.48 1.64 -11.65
C THR A 38 0.52 2.65 -10.51
N TYR A 39 -0.19 2.34 -9.42
CA TYR A 39 -0.35 3.23 -8.29
C TYR A 39 -0.17 2.46 -6.98
N GLU A 40 0.62 3.02 -6.08
CA GLU A 40 0.76 2.50 -4.72
C GLU A 40 -0.42 2.97 -3.85
N VAL A 41 -1.08 2.04 -3.17
CA VAL A 41 -2.22 2.36 -2.31
C VAL A 41 -1.77 2.59 -0.88
N THR A 42 -2.20 3.71 -0.31
CA THR A 42 -2.13 3.93 1.13
C THR A 42 -3.50 3.63 1.72
N HIS A 43 -3.60 2.51 2.45
CA HIS A 43 -4.82 2.14 3.19
C HIS A 43 -4.95 2.93 4.50
N ASP A 44 -6.14 2.90 5.07
CA ASP A 44 -6.45 3.43 6.41
C ASP A 44 -6.01 4.90 6.62
N TRP A 45 -6.10 5.70 5.56
CA TRP A 45 -5.69 7.09 5.57
C TRP A 45 -6.80 8.02 6.07
N GLY A 46 -6.42 9.20 6.56
CA GLY A 46 -7.36 10.31 6.82
C GLY A 46 -7.86 10.45 8.26
N ASP A 47 -7.15 9.92 9.26
CA ASP A 47 -7.36 10.08 10.71
C ASP A 47 -8.78 10.52 11.08
N LEU A 48 -9.71 9.58 11.03
CA LEU A 48 -11.09 9.86 11.36
C LEU A 48 -11.25 10.18 12.85
N PRO A 49 -12.23 11.04 13.21
CA PRO A 49 -12.67 11.17 14.59
C PRO A 49 -12.96 9.77 15.18
N PRO A 50 -12.64 9.50 16.46
CA PRO A 50 -12.70 8.15 17.03
C PRO A 50 -14.03 7.41 16.84
N GLN A 51 -15.13 8.17 16.85
CA GLN A 51 -16.52 7.68 16.75
C GLN A 51 -16.99 7.47 15.30
N ILE A 52 -16.22 7.93 14.31
CA ILE A 52 -16.59 7.83 12.89
C ILE A 52 -15.91 6.62 12.25
N LYS A 53 -16.70 5.84 11.52
CA LYS A 53 -16.23 4.78 10.62
C LYS A 53 -16.90 4.95 9.26
N TYR A 54 -16.14 4.77 8.18
CA TYR A 54 -16.71 4.81 6.84
C TYR A 54 -17.72 3.68 6.64
N GLY A 55 -18.87 4.01 6.06
CA GLY A 55 -19.79 3.05 5.47
C GLY A 55 -19.53 2.91 3.98
N ASN A 56 -20.58 2.72 3.19
CA ASN A 56 -20.44 2.68 1.74
C ASN A 56 -20.18 4.08 1.21
N THR A 57 -19.03 4.28 0.56
CA THR A 57 -18.63 5.58 0.01
C THR A 57 -19.17 5.74 -1.41
N HIS A 58 -19.85 6.86 -1.67
CA HIS A 58 -20.46 7.18 -2.97
C HIS A 58 -19.85 8.40 -3.66
N GLY A 59 -19.04 9.17 -2.93
CA GLY A 59 -18.39 10.35 -3.49
C GLY A 59 -17.20 10.79 -2.66
N VAL A 60 -16.20 11.31 -3.35
CA VAL A 60 -15.04 11.97 -2.77
C VAL A 60 -14.79 13.25 -3.55
N CYS A 61 -14.51 14.34 -2.86
CA CYS A 61 -14.00 15.56 -3.50
C CYS A 61 -12.87 16.18 -2.67
N GLN A 62 -12.03 16.95 -3.35
CA GLN A 62 -10.96 17.72 -2.75
C GLN A 62 -11.18 19.20 -3.07
N ASP A 63 -10.99 20.07 -2.08
CA ASP A 63 -11.01 21.51 -2.32
C ASP A 63 -9.63 22.10 -2.64
N SER A 64 -9.59 23.40 -2.94
CA SER A 64 -8.36 24.12 -3.26
C SER A 64 -7.35 24.23 -2.12
N GLN A 65 -7.75 23.90 -0.89
CA GLN A 65 -6.89 23.87 0.30
C GLN A 65 -6.43 22.44 0.63
N GLY A 66 -6.77 21.47 -0.22
CA GLY A 66 -6.38 20.08 -0.07
C GLY A 66 -7.22 19.28 0.93
N ARG A 67 -8.33 19.82 1.44
CA ARG A 67 -9.22 19.07 2.33
C ARG A 67 -10.03 18.06 1.53
N ILE A 68 -10.18 16.86 2.08
CA ILE A 68 -10.94 15.78 1.49
C ILE A 68 -12.31 15.71 2.16
N TYR A 69 -13.35 15.69 1.34
CA TYR A 69 -14.73 15.47 1.75
C TYR A 69 -15.19 14.12 1.21
N ILE A 70 -15.77 13.31 2.08
CA ILE A 70 -16.21 11.95 1.75
C ILE A 70 -17.69 11.85 2.07
N HIS A 71 -18.49 11.49 1.05
CA HIS A 71 -19.90 11.19 1.22
C HIS A 71 -20.07 9.67 1.33
N HIS A 72 -20.51 9.21 2.49
CA HIS A 72 -20.70 7.80 2.78
C HIS A 72 -21.97 7.55 3.60
N THR A 73 -22.49 6.32 3.56
CA THR A 73 -23.55 5.89 4.46
C THR A 73 -23.02 5.75 5.89
N VAL A 74 -23.90 5.81 6.89
CA VAL A 74 -23.53 5.52 8.28
C VAL A 74 -23.09 4.07 8.40
N ASN A 75 -21.93 3.83 9.01
CA ASN A 75 -21.47 2.51 9.40
C ASN A 75 -22.13 2.11 10.73
N ALA A 76 -22.57 0.86 10.88
CA ALA A 76 -23.20 0.39 12.12
C ALA A 76 -22.28 0.53 13.36
N ALA A 77 -20.95 0.51 13.19
CA ALA A 77 -19.98 0.74 14.27
C ALA A 77 -19.65 2.23 14.50
N SER A 78 -20.33 3.14 13.79
CA SER A 78 -20.15 4.60 13.87
C SER A 78 -21.28 5.25 14.67
N GLU A 79 -21.68 4.63 15.78
CA GLU A 79 -22.77 5.15 16.63
C GLU A 79 -22.36 6.46 17.31
N SER A 80 -23.27 7.42 17.29
CA SER A 80 -23.21 8.65 18.08
C SER A 80 -24.61 8.89 18.62
N SER A 81 -24.74 8.99 19.95
CA SER A 81 -26.01 9.36 20.57
C SER A 81 -26.16 10.87 20.55
N ASP A 82 -27.31 11.37 20.10
CA ASP A 82 -27.68 12.77 20.28
C ASP A 82 -27.79 13.04 21.79
N THR A 83 -26.96 13.96 22.29
CA THR A 83 -27.01 14.45 23.68
C THR A 83 -27.67 15.81 23.72
#